data_AF-A0A814YHD4-F1
#
_entry.id   AF-A0A814YHD4-F1
#
_cell.length_a   1.000
_cell.length_b   1.000
_cell.length_c   1.000
_cell.angle_alpha   90.00
_cell.angle_beta   90.00
_cell.angle_gamma   90.00
#
_symmetry.space_group_name_H-M   'P 1'
#
loop_
_entity.id
_entity.type
_entity.pdbx_description
1 polymer ?
#
loop_
_entity_poly.entity_id
_entity_poly.type
_entity_poly.pdbx_seq_one_letter_code
_entity_poly.pdbx_strand_id
1 'polypeptide(L)'
;MQGRYMIKWLILFLITVKYAHTVEIFIKKTNSNDDQDVEQLQSYANKTYQIPLFQKRYVTIRINPDELRGNKNIKNNKIVGFKFQVQTTDTRIVRIQKEVMAPTKEVNANNSNNVLLEDLFILPEKNALGHIFNAYPSPTLIHLDNQLAIDITWLIESTRMEETILTFVMDVFYKDDSKSSYTWSLKVLVIQPKRTIDSVFMMILPFLIVFISIQMGILLDTKLLIGLVKKPKPVIVGFLSQYGLMPFLAMGIAKVFKYTPLYSLALFVIGCCPGSGASNQWTLLFDGDVNLSAVMSFVSTATSFVMMPLYFYTLGRIYTDELHIRVPFLGLVRSLALVVIPYSVGIVISHYSPKTRKIVESLVKPLMLFLLIFFLVFGTIVNWYLLTMIDLYTALTAPLLPYLGFLLGAFFAWICRLDWIHIKTVGIEAGIQNTGIAFMIILYSFPQPYATQAIVVPLVVAFLTTKPFWLVYVIRSQIIKYKKRKELENSKEKPILNNEINNTKEDAAKMMQTL
;
A
#
# COMPACT_ATOMS: atom_id res chain seq x y z
N MET A 1 15.43 19.65 28.20
CA MET A 1 16.46 19.89 27.15
C MET A 1 16.61 18.76 26.12
N GLN A 2 16.03 17.56 26.30
CA GLN A 2 16.25 16.41 25.40
C GLN A 2 15.42 16.40 24.09
N GLY A 3 14.27 17.10 24.01
CA GLY A 3 13.43 17.11 22.81
C GLY A 3 13.99 17.89 21.61
N ARG A 4 14.83 18.90 21.84
CA ARG A 4 15.44 19.72 20.77
C ARG A 4 16.60 19.02 20.05
N TYR A 5 17.29 18.09 20.73
CA TYR A 5 18.37 17.30 20.12
C TYR A 5 17.82 16.18 19.24
N MET A 6 16.68 15.60 19.58
CA MET A 6 16.02 14.58 18.75
C MET A 6 15.54 15.15 17.42
N ILE A 7 15.00 16.37 17.41
CA ILE A 7 14.60 17.08 16.19
C ILE A 7 15.83 17.50 15.35
N LYS A 8 16.92 17.94 15.98
CA LYS A 8 18.18 18.22 15.27
C LYS A 8 18.80 16.96 14.66
N TRP A 9 18.72 15.81 15.33
CA TRP A 9 19.15 14.52 14.77
C TRP A 9 18.24 14.04 13.64
N LEU A 10 16.92 14.28 13.73
CA LEU A 10 15.97 13.95 12.66
C LEU A 10 16.20 14.83 11.42
N ILE A 11 16.54 16.11 11.61
CA ILE A 11 16.91 17.04 10.53
C ILE A 11 18.31 16.70 9.98
N LEU A 12 19.30 16.35 10.80
CA LEU A 12 20.62 15.90 10.32
C LEU A 12 20.53 14.58 9.54
N PHE A 13 19.70 13.63 10.01
CA PHE A 13 19.45 12.35 9.34
C PHE A 13 18.67 12.52 8.03
N LEU A 14 17.76 13.49 7.94
CA LEU A 14 17.12 13.90 6.69
C LEU A 14 18.11 14.56 5.71
N ILE A 15 19.23 15.12 6.19
CA ILE A 15 20.25 15.81 5.38
C ILE A 15 21.37 14.87 4.91
N THR A 16 21.56 13.70 5.51
CA THR A 16 22.67 12.79 5.19
C THR A 16 22.21 11.43 4.65
N VAL A 17 21.86 11.36 3.36
CA VAL A 17 22.31 10.33 2.39
C VAL A 17 21.95 10.87 0.99
N LYS A 18 22.86 11.66 0.41
CA LYS A 18 22.77 12.11 -0.99
C LYS A 18 23.95 11.47 -1.74
N TYR A 19 23.86 10.18 -2.04
CA TYR A 19 24.79 9.50 -2.94
C TYR A 19 24.14 9.37 -4.31
N ALA A 20 24.47 10.30 -5.21
CA ALA A 20 24.19 10.17 -6.63
C ALA A 20 25.31 9.29 -7.23
N HIS A 21 24.99 8.02 -7.53
CA HIS A 21 25.86 7.24 -8.41
C HIS A 21 25.42 7.47 -9.85
N THR A 22 26.36 7.92 -10.68
CA THR A 22 26.27 8.03 -12.14
C THR A 22 26.27 6.64 -12.76
N VAL A 23 25.43 6.39 -13.76
CA VAL A 23 25.51 5.16 -14.55
C VAL A 23 25.83 5.48 -15.99
N GLU A 24 26.98 4.95 -16.41
CA GLU A 24 27.49 5.06 -17.76
C GLU A 24 26.98 3.87 -18.59
N ILE A 25 26.28 4.17 -19.67
CA ILE A 25 25.90 3.18 -20.68
C ILE A 25 26.84 3.38 -21.87
N PHE A 26 27.70 2.38 -22.12
CA PHE A 26 28.61 2.36 -23.26
C PHE A 26 27.88 1.79 -24.48
N ILE A 27 27.82 2.57 -25.55
CA ILE A 27 27.45 2.06 -26.87
C ILE A 27 28.69 1.38 -27.44
N LYS A 28 28.55 0.10 -27.84
CA LYS A 28 29.56 -0.64 -28.56
C LYS A 28 28.95 -1.12 -29.87
N LYS A 29 29.63 -0.85 -30.99
CA LYS A 29 29.26 -1.38 -32.31
C LYS A 29 29.47 -2.89 -32.36
N THR A 30 28.45 -3.64 -32.78
CA THR A 30 28.61 -4.96 -33.40
C THR A 30 28.40 -4.81 -34.91
N ASN A 31 29.37 -5.28 -35.69
CA ASN A 31 29.38 -5.17 -37.14
C ASN A 31 28.54 -6.30 -37.76
N SER A 32 27.68 -5.94 -38.72
CA SER A 32 27.25 -6.75 -39.87
C SER A 32 26.54 -8.10 -39.63
N ASN A 33 25.27 -8.12 -40.07
CA ASN A 33 24.59 -9.18 -40.84
C ASN A 33 24.47 -10.63 -40.33
N ASP A 34 24.96 -11.01 -39.15
CA ASP A 34 24.61 -12.31 -38.57
C ASP A 34 23.55 -12.17 -37.47
N ASP A 35 22.51 -13.01 -37.54
CA ASP A 35 21.36 -13.10 -36.62
C ASP A 35 21.75 -13.32 -35.13
N GLN A 36 23.04 -13.53 -34.83
CA GLN A 36 23.56 -13.67 -33.46
C GLN A 36 23.92 -12.34 -32.77
N ASP A 37 24.06 -11.22 -33.48
CA ASP A 37 24.49 -9.95 -32.85
C ASP A 37 23.34 -9.01 -32.45
N VAL A 38 22.12 -9.27 -32.94
CA VAL A 38 20.89 -8.66 -32.43
C VAL A 38 20.67 -9.06 -30.96
N GLU A 39 21.14 -10.26 -30.56
CA GLU A 39 21.07 -10.75 -29.17
C GLU A 39 21.91 -9.91 -28.20
N GLN A 40 23.05 -9.31 -28.60
CA GLN A 40 23.89 -8.51 -27.68
C GLN A 40 23.33 -7.11 -27.39
N LEU A 41 22.74 -6.44 -28.37
CA LEU A 41 22.02 -5.17 -28.14
C LEU A 41 20.71 -5.41 -27.35
N GLN A 42 20.03 -6.53 -27.60
CA GLN A 42 18.93 -6.99 -26.75
C GLN A 42 19.40 -7.36 -25.33
N SER A 43 20.64 -7.81 -25.14
CA SER A 43 21.18 -8.15 -23.82
C SER A 43 21.36 -6.93 -22.90
N TYR A 44 21.54 -5.73 -23.45
CA TYR A 44 21.55 -4.48 -22.68
C TYR A 44 20.15 -3.89 -22.53
N ALA A 45 19.29 -3.99 -23.56
CA ALA A 45 17.88 -3.58 -23.48
C ALA A 45 17.05 -4.40 -22.48
N ASN A 46 17.46 -5.66 -22.21
CA ASN A 46 16.83 -6.54 -21.23
C ASN A 46 17.31 -6.32 -19.77
N LYS A 47 18.26 -5.42 -19.51
CA LYS A 47 18.68 -5.12 -18.13
C LYS A 47 17.70 -4.15 -17.47
N THR A 48 16.91 -4.67 -16.53
CA THR A 48 16.08 -3.86 -15.63
C THR A 48 16.97 -3.00 -14.74
N TYR A 49 16.88 -1.68 -14.91
CA TYR A 49 17.68 -0.73 -14.16
C TYR A 49 16.94 -0.22 -12.91
N GLN A 50 17.52 -0.41 -11.72
CA GLN A 50 16.87 -0.07 -10.46
C GLN A 50 17.22 1.36 -10.01
N ILE A 51 16.21 2.22 -9.87
CA ILE A 51 16.36 3.60 -9.36
C ILE A 51 15.74 3.70 -7.97
N PRO A 52 16.46 4.19 -6.96
CA PRO A 52 15.86 4.41 -5.66
C PRO A 52 14.85 5.56 -5.68
N LEU A 53 13.68 5.37 -5.07
CA LEU A 53 12.65 6.39 -4.92
C LEU A 53 13.21 7.68 -4.29
N PHE A 54 12.79 8.85 -4.80
CA PHE A 54 13.27 10.18 -4.39
C PHE A 54 14.78 10.43 -4.56
N GLN A 55 15.50 9.55 -5.25
CA GLN A 55 16.90 9.79 -5.61
C GLN A 55 17.03 10.22 -7.07
N LYS A 56 17.81 11.26 -7.26
CA LYS A 56 18.28 11.71 -8.57
C LYS A 56 19.31 10.71 -9.11
N ARG A 57 19.03 10.14 -10.28
CA ARG A 57 20.00 9.30 -11.01
C ARG A 57 20.30 9.90 -12.37
N TYR A 58 21.57 9.95 -12.69
CA TYR A 58 22.06 10.36 -13.99
C TYR A 58 22.21 9.10 -14.85
N VAL A 59 21.53 9.10 -15.99
CA VAL A 59 21.74 8.12 -17.06
C VAL A 59 22.50 8.84 -18.16
N THR A 60 23.75 8.44 -18.37
CA THR A 60 24.60 8.99 -19.43
C THR A 60 24.71 7.99 -20.56
N ILE A 61 24.34 8.42 -21.76
CA ILE A 61 24.59 7.67 -23.00
C ILE A 61 25.77 8.32 -23.70
N ARG A 62 26.83 7.54 -23.88
CA ARG A 62 28.02 7.94 -24.64
C ARG A 62 27.90 7.47 -26.07
N ILE A 63 27.87 8.40 -27.01
CA ILE A 63 27.83 8.13 -28.45
C ILE A 63 29.22 8.38 -29.01
N ASN A 64 29.84 7.33 -29.56
CA ASN A 64 31.13 7.45 -30.24
C ASN A 64 30.92 7.76 -31.74
N PRO A 65 31.38 8.92 -32.25
CA PRO A 65 31.23 9.30 -33.66
C PRO A 65 31.84 8.28 -34.64
N ASP A 66 32.90 7.59 -34.25
CA ASP A 66 33.57 6.60 -35.10
C ASP A 66 32.73 5.33 -35.29
N GLU A 67 31.84 5.03 -34.35
CA GLU A 67 30.87 3.92 -34.48
C GLU A 67 29.74 4.28 -35.47
N LEU A 68 29.34 5.54 -35.52
CA LEU A 68 28.35 6.06 -36.47
C LEU A 68 28.92 6.12 -37.90
N ARG A 69 30.20 6.47 -38.08
CA ARG A 69 30.87 6.57 -39.40
C ARG A 69 30.99 5.25 -40.17
N GLY A 70 30.70 4.12 -39.54
CA GLY A 70 30.77 2.79 -40.14
C GLY A 70 29.65 2.42 -41.12
N ASN A 71 28.59 3.22 -41.20
CA ASN A 71 27.49 2.99 -42.15
C ASN A 71 27.86 3.58 -43.53
N LYS A 72 27.71 2.83 -44.63
CA LYS A 72 28.16 3.24 -45.98
C LYS A 72 27.57 4.58 -46.44
N ASN A 73 26.40 4.97 -45.92
CA ASN A 73 25.75 6.26 -46.21
C ASN A 73 26.33 7.47 -45.43
N ILE A 74 27.09 7.23 -44.36
CA ILE A 74 27.62 8.28 -43.46
C ILE A 74 29.02 8.74 -43.88
N LYS A 75 29.74 7.96 -44.70
CA LYS A 75 31.06 8.35 -45.22
C LYS A 75 31.04 9.54 -46.20
N ASN A 76 29.94 9.73 -46.92
CA ASN A 76 29.81 10.82 -47.91
C ASN A 76 29.01 12.01 -47.41
N ASN A 77 28.15 11.82 -46.41
CA ASN A 77 27.23 12.86 -45.96
C ASN A 77 27.66 13.45 -44.63
N LYS A 78 28.05 14.73 -44.67
CA LYS A 78 28.31 15.52 -43.45
C LYS A 78 27.02 15.52 -42.61
N ILE A 79 27.12 15.04 -41.38
CA ILE A 79 26.07 15.11 -40.38
C ILE A 79 25.83 16.58 -40.07
N VAL A 80 24.59 17.03 -40.19
CA VAL A 80 24.18 18.42 -39.95
C VAL A 80 23.67 18.59 -38.53
N GLY A 81 23.04 17.57 -37.95
CA GLY A 81 22.61 17.67 -36.56
C GLY A 81 21.99 16.39 -36.01
N PHE A 82 21.69 16.45 -34.72
CA PHE A 82 21.04 15.38 -33.98
C PHE A 82 19.79 15.92 -33.28
N LYS A 83 18.72 15.14 -33.25
CA LYS A 83 17.55 15.39 -32.40
C LYS A 83 17.32 14.19 -31.51
N PHE A 84 17.27 14.44 -30.22
CA PHE A 84 17.01 13.43 -29.21
C PHE A 84 15.59 13.60 -28.67
N GLN A 85 14.88 12.49 -28.51
CA GLN A 85 13.58 12.44 -27.86
C GLN A 85 13.60 11.33 -26.82
N VAL A 86 12.98 11.57 -25.67
CA VAL A 86 12.71 10.52 -24.70
C VAL A 86 11.21 10.43 -24.57
N GLN A 87 10.69 9.26 -24.92
CA GLN A 87 9.30 8.89 -24.77
C GLN A 87 9.19 7.95 -23.58
N THR A 88 8.20 8.21 -22.74
CA THR A 88 7.81 7.33 -21.65
C THR A 88 6.41 6.83 -21.93
N THR A 89 6.16 5.55 -21.68
CA THR A 89 4.81 4.99 -21.74
C THR A 89 3.91 5.56 -20.65
N ASP A 90 4.46 6.15 -19.58
CA ASP A 90 3.71 6.81 -18.52
C ASP A 90 4.18 8.25 -18.25
N THR A 91 3.26 9.21 -18.39
CA THR A 91 3.55 10.67 -18.39
C THR A 91 3.54 11.30 -17.00
N ARG A 92 3.22 10.55 -15.94
CA ARG A 92 2.98 11.10 -14.60
C ARG A 92 4.18 11.05 -13.64
N ILE A 93 5.29 10.42 -14.03
CA ILE A 93 6.16 9.73 -13.05
C ILE A 93 7.62 10.18 -13.08
N VAL A 94 8.15 10.55 -14.24
CA VAL A 94 9.58 10.83 -14.40
C VAL A 94 9.81 12.30 -14.71
N ARG A 95 10.43 13.02 -13.77
CA ARG A 95 10.99 14.34 -14.09
C ARG A 95 12.31 14.10 -14.81
N ILE A 96 12.27 14.20 -16.13
CA ILE A 96 13.47 14.12 -16.98
C ILE A 96 14.00 15.54 -17.14
N GLN A 97 15.15 15.83 -16.52
CA GLN A 97 15.87 17.07 -16.80
C GLN A 97 17.11 16.75 -17.63
N LYS A 98 17.27 17.45 -18.76
CA LYS A 98 18.49 17.40 -19.57
C LYS A 98 19.51 18.33 -18.91
N GLU A 99 20.65 17.78 -18.49
CA GLU A 99 21.85 18.56 -18.22
C GLU A 99 22.85 18.22 -19.33
N VAL A 100 23.06 19.16 -20.26
CA VAL A 100 24.18 19.06 -21.18
C VAL A 100 25.41 19.50 -20.41
N MET A 101 26.26 18.55 -19.99
CA MET A 101 27.63 18.92 -19.68
C MET A 101 28.32 19.19 -21.01
N ALA A 102 28.70 20.45 -21.25
CA ALA A 102 29.59 20.80 -22.34
C ALA A 102 30.86 19.93 -22.29
N PRO A 103 31.46 19.59 -23.43
CA PRO A 103 32.64 18.74 -23.45
C PRO A 103 33.73 19.32 -22.54
N THR A 104 34.25 18.47 -21.66
CA THR A 104 35.35 18.77 -20.74
C THR A 104 36.65 18.87 -21.53
N LYS A 105 36.86 20.03 -22.16
CA LYS A 105 38.17 20.61 -22.45
C LYS A 105 37.94 22.01 -23.02
N GLU A 106 38.54 23.00 -22.37
CA GLU A 106 38.67 24.36 -22.92
C GLU A 106 39.19 24.26 -24.36
N VAL A 107 38.31 24.53 -25.32
CA VAL A 107 38.73 24.83 -26.69
C VAL A 107 39.32 26.23 -26.60
N ASN A 108 40.64 26.31 -26.72
CA ASN A 108 41.36 27.58 -26.82
C ASN A 108 40.66 28.48 -27.83
N ALA A 109 40.13 29.60 -27.32
CA ALA A 109 39.53 30.66 -28.08
C ALA A 109 40.61 31.32 -28.94
N ASN A 110 40.84 30.81 -30.15
CA ASN A 110 41.58 31.47 -31.22
C ASN A 110 41.34 30.71 -32.53
N ASN A 111 40.10 30.72 -33.01
CA ASN A 111 39.81 30.85 -34.44
C ASN A 111 38.33 31.14 -34.62
N SER A 112 38.07 32.38 -35.03
CA SER A 112 36.78 32.93 -35.40
C SER A 112 36.15 32.14 -36.53
N ASN A 113 35.11 31.37 -36.21
CA ASN A 113 33.90 31.23 -37.02
C ASN A 113 32.74 31.00 -36.05
N ASN A 114 31.79 31.94 -36.08
CA ASN A 114 30.67 32.07 -35.16
C ASN A 114 29.93 30.74 -34.94
N VAL A 115 30.10 30.14 -33.77
CA VAL A 115 29.15 29.15 -33.24
C VAL A 115 28.07 29.95 -32.50
N LEU A 116 27.05 30.39 -33.24
CA LEU A 116 25.82 30.88 -32.65
C LEU A 116 25.01 29.67 -32.18
N LEU A 117 25.14 29.35 -30.89
CA LEU A 117 24.13 28.60 -30.16
C LEU A 117 22.94 29.54 -29.97
N GLU A 118 22.01 29.57 -30.92
CA GLU A 118 20.72 30.23 -30.70
C GLU A 118 19.88 29.36 -29.75
N ASP A 119 19.73 29.82 -28.52
CA ASP A 119 18.76 29.29 -27.56
C ASP A 119 17.34 29.65 -28.01
N LEU A 120 16.72 28.79 -28.81
CA LEU A 120 15.29 28.88 -29.08
C LEU A 120 14.53 28.44 -27.81
N PHE A 121 14.16 29.41 -26.97
CA PHE A 121 13.24 29.18 -25.85
C PHE A 121 11.82 28.95 -26.40
N ILE A 122 11.43 27.69 -26.58
CA ILE A 122 10.02 27.32 -26.79
C ILE A 122 9.40 27.04 -25.42
N LEU A 123 8.52 27.95 -24.97
CA LEU A 123 7.67 27.70 -23.80
C LEU A 123 6.75 26.48 -24.06
N PRO A 124 6.47 25.65 -23.05
CA PRO A 124 5.64 24.46 -23.23
C PRO A 124 4.19 24.87 -23.55
N GLU A 125 3.69 24.52 -24.73
CA GLU A 125 2.28 24.62 -25.07
C GLU A 125 1.49 23.47 -24.41
N LYS A 126 0.45 23.82 -23.65
CA LYS A 126 -0.49 22.86 -23.06
C LYS A 126 -1.58 22.54 -24.08
N ASN A 127 -1.75 21.26 -24.43
CA ASN A 127 -2.98 20.80 -25.09
C ASN A 127 -4.08 20.47 -24.05
N ALA A 128 -5.33 20.60 -24.48
CA ALA A 128 -6.56 20.62 -23.67
C ALA A 128 -6.87 19.36 -22.81
N LEU A 129 -6.02 18.33 -22.84
CA LEU A 129 -6.16 17.10 -22.05
C LEU A 129 -4.89 16.76 -21.22
N GLY A 130 -3.90 17.66 -21.14
CA GLY A 130 -2.84 17.58 -20.13
C GLY A 130 -1.83 16.43 -20.26
N HIS A 131 -1.65 15.86 -21.45
CA HIS A 131 -0.69 14.79 -21.71
C HIS A 131 0.25 15.12 -22.88
N ILE A 132 1.48 14.58 -22.78
CA ILE A 132 2.69 14.77 -23.60
C ILE A 132 3.67 15.80 -23.02
N PHE A 133 4.64 15.34 -22.21
CA PHE A 133 5.92 16.02 -22.09
C PHE A 133 6.79 15.58 -23.26
N ASN A 134 6.63 16.24 -24.39
CA ASN A 134 7.75 16.37 -25.30
C ASN A 134 8.77 17.20 -24.52
N ALA A 135 9.71 16.54 -23.84
CA ALA A 135 10.98 17.17 -23.57
C ALA A 135 11.58 17.40 -24.96
N TYR A 136 11.25 18.53 -25.58
CA TYR A 136 12.00 19.05 -26.70
C TYR A 136 13.32 19.49 -26.09
N PRO A 137 14.43 18.75 -26.23
CA PRO A 137 15.68 19.46 -26.19
C PRO A 137 15.59 20.51 -27.30
N SER A 138 15.91 21.76 -26.97
CA SER A 138 16.29 22.74 -27.98
C SER A 138 17.21 22.02 -28.97
N PRO A 139 16.95 22.09 -30.29
CA PRO A 139 17.77 21.39 -31.29
C PRO A 139 19.21 21.82 -31.07
N THR A 140 20.02 20.94 -30.48
CA THR A 140 21.43 21.23 -30.26
C THR A 140 22.13 20.75 -31.52
N LEU A 141 22.26 21.65 -32.49
CA LEU A 141 23.14 21.43 -33.65
C LEU A 141 24.58 21.38 -33.14
N ILE A 142 25.11 20.18 -32.92
CA ILE A 142 26.52 19.98 -32.60
C ILE A 142 27.24 19.70 -33.91
N HIS A 143 27.95 20.71 -34.42
CA HIS A 143 28.91 20.53 -35.50
C HIS A 143 30.11 19.74 -34.97
N LEU A 144 30.22 18.46 -35.36
CA LEU A 144 31.35 17.61 -34.98
C LEU A 144 32.55 17.87 -35.89
N ASP A 145 33.41 18.80 -35.51
CA ASP A 145 34.82 18.75 -35.95
C ASP A 145 35.56 17.74 -35.04
N ASN A 146 35.95 16.63 -35.66
CA ASN A 146 36.84 15.55 -35.21
C ASN A 146 36.90 15.17 -33.70
N GLN A 147 36.56 13.89 -33.46
CA GLN A 147 36.98 13.04 -32.32
C GLN A 147 36.32 13.20 -30.94
N LEU A 148 35.29 14.03 -30.77
CA LEU A 148 34.61 14.13 -29.47
C LEU A 148 33.43 13.16 -29.36
N ALA A 149 33.53 12.19 -28.44
CA ALA A 149 32.39 11.41 -27.99
C ALA A 149 31.32 12.33 -27.42
N ILE A 150 30.06 12.13 -27.81
CA ILE A 150 28.93 12.92 -27.30
C ILE A 150 28.35 12.17 -26.11
N ASP A 151 28.49 12.75 -24.92
CA ASP A 151 27.85 12.26 -23.70
C ASP A 151 26.55 13.02 -23.48
N ILE A 152 25.42 12.30 -23.48
CA ILE A 152 24.11 12.87 -23.18
C ILE A 152 23.63 12.31 -21.86
N THR A 153 23.48 13.20 -20.89
CA THR A 153 23.06 12.83 -19.55
C THR A 153 21.62 13.28 -19.29
N TRP A 154 20.78 12.33 -18.89
CA TRP A 154 19.45 12.60 -18.37
C TRP A 154 19.42 12.41 -16.87
N LEU A 155 18.91 13.42 -16.17
CA LEU A 155 18.52 13.27 -14.78
C LEU A 155 17.14 12.64 -14.73
N ILE A 156 17.07 11.44 -14.15
CA ILE A 156 15.84 10.71 -13.90
C ILE A 156 15.55 10.83 -12.40
N GLU A 157 14.41 11.43 -12.10
CA GLU A 157 13.84 11.48 -10.76
C GLU A 157 12.41 10.91 -10.80
N SER A 158 12.11 10.00 -9.87
CA SER A 158 10.77 9.45 -9.71
C SER A 158 10.23 9.69 -8.31
N THR A 159 8.95 10.10 -8.26
CA THR A 159 8.17 10.30 -7.05
C THR A 159 7.26 9.11 -6.72
N ARG A 160 7.19 8.09 -7.60
CA ARG A 160 6.40 6.86 -7.41
C ARG A 160 7.18 5.59 -7.73
N MET A 161 6.88 4.52 -6.99
CA MET A 161 7.50 3.20 -7.14
C MET A 161 6.80 2.46 -8.26
N GLU A 162 7.30 2.46 -9.49
CA GLU A 162 6.67 1.77 -10.63
C GLU A 162 7.72 1.22 -11.60
N GLU A 163 7.27 0.34 -12.49
CA GLU A 163 8.04 -0.11 -13.64
C GLU A 163 7.71 0.79 -14.84
N THR A 164 8.73 1.39 -15.45
CA THR A 164 8.57 2.31 -16.58
C THR A 164 9.57 1.98 -17.67
N ILE A 165 9.13 2.00 -18.92
CA ILE A 165 10.01 1.83 -20.07
C ILE A 165 10.32 3.21 -20.64
N LEU A 166 11.58 3.61 -20.57
CA LEU A 166 12.07 4.81 -21.22
C LEU A 166 12.53 4.45 -22.62
N THR A 167 11.81 4.94 -23.62
CA THR A 167 12.17 4.77 -25.02
C THR A 167 12.84 6.04 -25.50
N PHE A 168 14.11 5.93 -25.83
CA PHE A 168 14.91 7.02 -26.36
C PHE A 168 14.96 6.88 -27.87
N VAL A 169 14.78 8.00 -28.57
CA VAL A 169 14.83 8.10 -30.02
C VAL A 169 15.85 9.15 -30.40
N MET A 170 16.82 8.79 -31.25
CA MET A 170 17.78 9.71 -31.82
C MET A 170 17.57 9.77 -33.33
N ASP A 171 17.32 10.98 -33.81
CA ASP A 171 17.25 11.30 -35.21
C ASP A 171 18.56 11.98 -35.64
N VAL A 172 19.23 11.43 -36.65
CA VAL A 172 20.41 12.00 -37.28
C VAL A 172 20.00 12.65 -38.61
N PHE A 173 20.33 13.93 -38.78
CA PHE A 173 20.07 14.70 -40.00
C PHE A 173 21.34 14.85 -40.82
N TYR A 174 21.24 14.55 -42.11
CA TYR A 174 22.34 14.68 -43.06
C TYR A 174 22.15 15.89 -43.96
N LYS A 175 23.24 16.30 -44.62
CA LYS A 175 23.25 17.44 -45.54
C LYS A 175 22.32 17.28 -46.75
N ASP A 176 21.98 16.04 -47.10
CA ASP A 176 21.09 15.70 -48.21
C ASP A 176 19.60 15.62 -47.78
N ASP A 177 19.22 16.30 -46.68
CA ASP A 177 17.89 16.26 -46.04
C ASP A 177 17.38 14.86 -45.63
N SER A 178 18.20 13.81 -45.79
CA SER A 178 17.88 12.47 -45.32
C SER A 178 17.97 12.37 -43.79
N LYS A 179 17.15 11.46 -43.22
CA LYS A 179 17.01 11.25 -41.79
C LYS A 179 17.22 9.77 -41.45
N SER A 180 18.02 9.47 -40.42
CA SER A 180 18.09 8.14 -39.82
C SER A 180 17.66 8.19 -38.36
N SER A 181 16.69 7.34 -37.98
CA SER A 181 16.19 7.24 -36.62
C SER A 181 16.71 5.97 -35.94
N TYR A 182 17.22 6.13 -34.73
CA TYR A 182 17.68 5.04 -33.88
C TYR A 182 16.84 5.04 -32.60
N THR A 183 16.39 3.87 -32.17
CA THR A 183 15.50 3.73 -30.99
C THR A 183 16.06 2.70 -30.02
N TRP A 184 16.02 3.03 -28.73
CA TRP A 184 16.42 2.13 -27.66
C TRP A 184 15.49 2.26 -26.47
N SER A 185 15.17 1.14 -25.83
CA SER A 185 14.29 1.08 -24.67
C SER A 185 15.06 0.63 -23.44
N LEU A 186 14.92 1.36 -22.35
CA LEU A 186 15.46 1.04 -21.04
C LEU A 186 14.32 0.76 -20.08
N LYS A 187 14.26 -0.46 -19.56
CA LYS A 187 13.33 -0.80 -18.48
C LYS A 187 13.88 -0.26 -17.16
N VAL A 188 13.18 0.70 -16.57
CA VAL A 188 13.52 1.32 -15.29
C VAL A 188 12.54 0.86 -14.23
N LEU A 189 13.08 0.29 -13.15
CA LEU A 189 12.33 -0.14 -11.98
C LEU A 189 12.62 0.82 -10.83
N VAL A 190 11.63 1.62 -10.43
CA VAL A 190 11.79 2.49 -9.28
C VAL A 190 11.50 1.66 -8.02
N ILE A 191 12.54 1.41 -7.24
CA ILE A 191 12.47 0.63 -6.01
C ILE A 191 12.79 1.49 -4.80
N GLN A 192 12.42 1.04 -3.61
CA GLN A 192 12.73 1.77 -2.40
C GLN A 192 14.22 1.56 -2.08
N PRO A 193 14.98 2.61 -1.71
CA PRO A 193 16.32 2.40 -1.20
C PRO A 193 16.25 1.48 0.02
N LYS A 194 17.06 0.42 0.05
CA LYS A 194 17.14 -0.47 1.21
C LYS A 194 17.69 0.31 2.40
N ARG A 195 16.82 0.68 3.35
CA ARG A 195 17.26 1.26 4.62
C ARG A 195 17.44 0.12 5.63
N THR A 196 18.41 0.28 6.53
CA THR A 196 18.62 -0.64 7.65
C THR A 196 17.35 -0.77 8.50
N ILE A 197 16.62 0.33 8.70
CA ILE A 197 15.35 0.34 9.44
C ILE A 197 14.25 -0.51 8.76
N ASP A 198 14.21 -0.55 7.42
CA ASP A 198 13.25 -1.37 6.67
C ASP A 198 13.57 -2.86 6.87
N SER A 199 14.85 -3.22 6.87
CA SER A 199 15.29 -4.61 7.08
C SER A 199 14.99 -5.07 8.51
N VAL A 200 15.22 -4.20 9.51
CA VAL A 200 14.86 -4.45 10.91
C VAL A 200 13.35 -4.60 11.06
N PHE A 201 12.55 -3.74 10.44
CA PHE A 201 11.08 -3.85 10.47
C PHE A 201 10.59 -5.16 9.85
N MET A 202 11.11 -5.54 8.68
CA MET A 202 10.78 -6.79 8.01
C MET A 202 11.20 -8.03 8.81
N MET A 203 12.20 -7.92 9.67
CA MET A 203 12.58 -9.00 10.59
C MET A 203 11.63 -9.05 11.80
N ILE A 204 11.33 -7.91 12.43
CA ILE A 204 10.48 -7.85 13.63
C ILE A 204 9.01 -8.23 13.33
N LEU A 205 8.49 -7.82 12.18
CA LEU A 205 7.07 -7.94 11.86
C LEU A 205 6.57 -9.41 11.89
N PRO A 206 7.23 -10.40 11.25
CA PRO A 206 6.86 -11.81 11.38
C PRO A 206 6.90 -12.33 12.82
N PHE A 207 7.92 -11.97 13.60
CA PHE A 207 8.00 -12.37 15.01
C PHE A 207 6.81 -11.85 15.81
N LEU A 208 6.42 -10.60 15.57
CA LEU A 208 5.26 -9.98 16.23
C LEU A 208 3.95 -10.70 15.87
N ILE A 209 3.76 -11.05 14.60
CA ILE A 209 2.58 -11.79 14.14
C ILE A 209 2.54 -13.18 14.76
N VAL A 210 3.66 -13.91 14.80
CA VAL A 210 3.75 -15.23 15.44
C VAL A 210 3.38 -15.12 16.92
N PHE A 211 3.93 -14.13 17.62
CA PHE A 211 3.63 -13.88 19.02
C PHE A 211 2.15 -13.58 19.28
N ILE A 212 1.55 -12.69 18.48
CA ILE A 212 0.11 -12.38 18.54
C ILE A 212 -0.73 -13.63 18.25
N SER A 213 -0.31 -14.47 17.30
CA SER A 213 -1.04 -15.68 16.94
C SER A 213 -1.04 -16.71 18.07
N ILE A 214 0.11 -16.91 18.73
CA ILE A 214 0.19 -17.76 19.94
C ILE A 214 -0.71 -17.20 21.05
N GLN A 215 -0.63 -15.90 21.30
CA GLN A 215 -1.45 -15.23 22.30
C GLN A 215 -2.94 -15.48 22.06
N MET A 216 -3.41 -15.31 20.82
CA MET A 216 -4.80 -15.57 20.44
C MET A 216 -5.20 -17.03 20.67
N GLY A 217 -4.32 -17.97 20.30
CA GLY A 217 -4.54 -19.40 20.57
C GLY A 217 -4.65 -19.71 22.06
N ILE A 218 -3.83 -19.06 22.91
CA ILE A 218 -3.86 -19.27 24.37
C ILE A 218 -5.19 -18.80 24.97
N LEU A 219 -5.73 -17.69 24.48
CA LEU A 219 -6.97 -17.10 24.96
C LEU A 219 -8.23 -17.86 24.51
N LEU A 220 -8.13 -18.75 23.53
CA LEU A 220 -9.25 -19.56 23.06
C LEU A 220 -9.62 -20.62 24.10
N ASP A 221 -10.86 -20.59 24.57
CA ASP A 221 -11.36 -21.63 25.48
C ASP A 221 -11.76 -22.88 24.71
N THR A 222 -11.01 -23.97 24.92
CA THR A 222 -11.24 -25.26 24.26
C THR A 222 -12.63 -25.86 24.53
N LYS A 223 -13.29 -25.51 25.65
CA LYS A 223 -14.66 -25.96 25.93
C LYS A 223 -15.68 -25.35 24.97
N LEU A 224 -15.41 -24.17 24.44
CA LEU A 224 -16.28 -23.50 23.45
C LEU A 224 -16.28 -24.25 22.12
N LEU A 225 -15.16 -24.87 21.74
CA LEU A 225 -15.07 -25.72 20.55
C LEU A 225 -15.97 -26.96 20.66
N ILE A 226 -16.16 -27.50 21.87
CA ILE A 226 -17.12 -28.60 22.09
C ILE A 226 -18.56 -28.06 22.01
N GLY A 227 -18.79 -26.84 22.48
CA GLY A 227 -20.08 -26.14 22.34
C GLY A 227 -20.50 -25.92 20.89
N LEU A 228 -19.54 -25.71 19.99
CA LEU A 228 -19.77 -25.57 18.54
C LEU A 228 -20.54 -26.76 17.95
N VAL A 229 -20.16 -27.98 18.33
CA VAL A 229 -20.81 -29.21 17.83
C VAL A 229 -22.28 -29.26 18.21
N LYS A 230 -22.65 -28.66 19.35
CA LYS A 230 -24.03 -28.66 19.85
C LYS A 230 -24.91 -27.59 19.19
N LYS A 231 -24.34 -26.45 18.78
CA LYS A 231 -25.06 -25.34 18.14
C LYS A 231 -24.23 -24.70 17.02
N PRO A 232 -24.11 -25.37 15.85
CA PRO A 232 -23.19 -24.93 14.79
C PRO A 232 -23.72 -23.75 13.97
N LYS A 233 -25.03 -23.45 14.03
CA LYS A 233 -25.69 -22.50 13.14
C LYS A 233 -25.00 -21.12 13.09
N PRO A 234 -24.69 -20.44 14.21
CA PRO A 234 -24.06 -19.12 14.15
C PRO A 234 -22.66 -19.15 13.54
N VAL A 235 -21.90 -20.24 13.74
CA VAL A 235 -20.55 -20.40 13.20
C VAL A 235 -20.58 -20.73 11.71
N ILE A 236 -21.55 -21.51 11.24
CA ILE A 236 -21.75 -21.74 9.80
C ILE A 236 -22.09 -20.42 9.10
N VAL A 237 -23.01 -19.63 9.66
CA VAL A 237 -23.34 -18.31 9.13
C VAL A 237 -22.10 -17.40 9.12
N GLY A 238 -21.32 -17.42 10.20
CA GLY A 238 -20.03 -16.72 10.27
C GLY A 238 -19.05 -17.14 9.18
N PHE A 239 -18.88 -18.44 8.96
CA PHE A 239 -18.03 -18.98 7.91
C PHE A 239 -18.50 -18.57 6.50
N LEU A 240 -19.81 -18.60 6.24
CA LEU A 240 -20.38 -18.15 4.98
C LEU A 240 -20.27 -16.64 4.80
N SER A 241 -20.41 -15.83 5.86
CA SER A 241 -20.11 -14.39 5.80
C SER A 241 -18.63 -14.15 5.51
N GLN A 242 -17.74 -14.94 6.10
CA GLN A 242 -16.31 -14.76 5.94
C GLN A 242 -15.84 -15.14 4.54
N TYR A 243 -16.10 -16.38 4.11
CA TYR A 243 -15.58 -16.88 2.85
C TYR A 243 -16.60 -16.83 1.72
N GLY A 244 -17.90 -16.88 2.00
CA GLY A 244 -18.93 -16.81 0.96
C GLY A 244 -19.31 -15.37 0.56
N LEU A 245 -19.10 -14.37 1.43
CA LEU A 245 -19.49 -12.99 1.16
C LEU A 245 -18.28 -12.07 0.92
N MET A 246 -17.25 -12.09 1.77
CA MET A 246 -16.15 -11.09 1.69
C MET A 246 -15.34 -11.12 0.39
N PRO A 247 -14.93 -12.28 -0.17
CA PRO A 247 -14.19 -12.30 -1.43
C PRO A 247 -14.99 -11.66 -2.56
N PHE A 248 -16.30 -11.94 -2.63
CA PHE A 248 -17.19 -11.39 -3.64
C PHE A 248 -17.46 -9.90 -3.43
N LEU A 249 -17.55 -9.44 -2.17
CA LEU A 249 -17.60 -8.01 -1.87
C LEU A 249 -16.34 -7.30 -2.33
N ALA A 250 -15.16 -7.87 -2.09
CA ALA A 250 -13.91 -7.29 -2.55
C ALA A 250 -13.87 -7.18 -4.07
N MET A 251 -14.28 -8.23 -4.80
CA MET A 251 -14.39 -8.20 -6.26
C MET A 251 -15.43 -7.18 -6.76
N GLY A 252 -16.58 -7.09 -6.09
CA GLY A 252 -17.65 -6.16 -6.41
C GLY A 252 -17.21 -4.71 -6.25
N ILE A 253 -16.57 -4.38 -5.13
CA ILE A 253 -15.99 -3.05 -4.89
C ILE A 253 -14.91 -2.76 -5.94
N ALA A 254 -14.00 -3.69 -6.17
CA ALA A 254 -12.94 -3.55 -7.18
C ALA A 254 -13.51 -3.20 -8.57
N LYS A 255 -14.60 -3.87 -8.97
CA LYS A 255 -15.27 -3.66 -10.26
C LYS A 255 -16.05 -2.36 -10.33
N VAL A 256 -16.87 -2.04 -9.32
CA VAL A 256 -17.70 -0.82 -9.28
C VAL A 256 -16.83 0.44 -9.29
N PHE A 257 -15.73 0.40 -8.53
CA PHE A 257 -14.78 1.49 -8.42
C PHE A 257 -13.61 1.39 -9.42
N LYS A 258 -13.69 0.48 -10.42
CA LYS A 258 -12.71 0.37 -11.51
C LYS A 258 -11.26 0.42 -11.02
N TYR A 259 -10.96 -0.32 -9.96
CA TYR A 259 -9.61 -0.39 -9.41
C TYR A 259 -8.63 -0.97 -10.44
N THR A 260 -7.37 -0.54 -10.39
CA THR A 260 -6.31 -1.20 -11.17
C THR A 260 -6.24 -2.69 -10.81
N PRO A 261 -5.77 -3.56 -11.70
CA PRO A 261 -5.69 -5.00 -11.42
C PRO A 261 -4.89 -5.30 -10.14
N LEU A 262 -3.84 -4.52 -9.87
CA LEU A 262 -3.01 -4.65 -8.67
C LEU A 262 -3.77 -4.31 -7.38
N TYR A 263 -4.50 -3.20 -7.35
CA TYR A 263 -5.26 -2.80 -6.17
C TYR A 263 -6.50 -3.68 -5.98
N SER A 264 -7.09 -4.14 -7.09
CA SER A 264 -8.17 -5.12 -7.07
C SER A 264 -7.70 -6.44 -6.45
N LEU A 265 -6.52 -6.92 -6.85
CA LEU A 265 -5.89 -8.10 -6.26
C LEU A 265 -5.61 -7.89 -4.77
N ALA A 266 -5.05 -6.74 -4.38
CA ALA A 266 -4.79 -6.43 -2.98
C ALA A 266 -6.06 -6.41 -2.12
N LEU A 267 -7.14 -5.79 -2.62
CA LEU A 267 -8.44 -5.77 -1.95
C LEU A 267 -9.04 -7.18 -1.86
N PHE A 268 -8.90 -7.97 -2.93
CA PHE A 268 -9.32 -9.38 -2.97
C PHE A 268 -8.57 -10.25 -1.96
N VAL A 269 -7.24 -10.06 -1.80
CA VAL A 269 -6.45 -10.76 -0.78
C VAL A 269 -7.02 -10.50 0.61
N ILE A 270 -7.34 -9.24 0.94
CA ILE A 270 -7.94 -8.88 2.23
C ILE A 270 -9.31 -9.55 2.41
N GLY A 271 -10.16 -9.51 1.38
CA GLY A 271 -11.47 -10.16 1.42
C GLY A 271 -11.40 -11.68 1.57
N CYS A 272 -10.28 -12.30 1.18
CA CYS A 272 -10.04 -13.73 1.37
C CYS A 272 -9.37 -14.06 2.70
N CYS A 273 -8.86 -13.08 3.45
CA CYS A 273 -8.21 -13.35 4.74
C CYS A 273 -9.23 -13.93 5.73
N PRO A 274 -8.80 -14.66 6.76
CA PRO A 274 -9.68 -15.03 7.88
C PRO A 274 -9.97 -13.82 8.77
N GLY A 275 -10.90 -13.99 9.71
CA GLY A 275 -11.19 -12.98 10.74
C GLY A 275 -9.95 -12.67 11.59
N SER A 276 -9.86 -11.45 12.09
CA SER A 276 -8.81 -11.05 13.04
C SER A 276 -9.33 -11.16 14.46
N GLY A 277 -8.56 -11.74 15.39
CA GLY A 277 -8.95 -11.80 16.80
C GLY A 277 -9.08 -10.43 17.50
N ALA A 278 -8.73 -9.32 16.81
CA ALA A 278 -9.14 -7.98 17.24
C ALA A 278 -10.67 -7.83 17.30
N SER A 279 -11.43 -8.60 16.51
CA SER A 279 -12.90 -8.65 16.54
C SER A 279 -13.43 -9.00 17.93
N ASN A 280 -12.78 -9.90 18.67
CA ASN A 280 -13.20 -10.31 20.01
C ASN A 280 -13.37 -9.11 20.97
N GLN A 281 -12.49 -8.11 20.86
CA GLN A 281 -12.54 -6.91 21.70
C GLN A 281 -13.67 -5.97 21.29
N TRP A 282 -13.91 -5.82 20.00
CA TRP A 282 -15.03 -5.03 19.48
C TRP A 282 -16.36 -5.71 19.81
N THR A 283 -16.44 -7.03 19.67
CA THR A 283 -17.58 -7.84 20.08
C THR A 283 -17.87 -7.63 21.57
N LEU A 284 -16.85 -7.65 22.43
CA LEU A 284 -17.02 -7.35 23.86
C LEU A 284 -17.54 -5.93 24.09
N LEU A 285 -16.98 -4.92 23.40
CA LEU A 285 -17.37 -3.52 23.54
C LEU A 285 -18.81 -3.24 23.11
N PHE A 286 -19.32 -4.00 22.14
CA PHE A 286 -20.68 -3.86 21.61
C PHE A 286 -21.68 -4.88 22.19
N ASP A 287 -21.36 -5.48 23.35
CA ASP A 287 -22.23 -6.42 24.06
C ASP A 287 -22.62 -7.64 23.20
N GLY A 288 -21.71 -8.11 22.35
CA GLY A 288 -21.86 -9.32 21.53
C GLY A 288 -21.37 -10.58 22.25
N ASP A 289 -21.57 -11.74 21.63
CA ASP A 289 -21.04 -13.01 22.12
C ASP A 289 -19.55 -13.16 21.73
N VAL A 290 -18.68 -12.90 22.71
CA VAL A 290 -17.21 -13.01 22.56
C VAL A 290 -16.77 -14.46 22.34
N ASN A 291 -17.50 -15.43 22.91
CA ASN A 291 -17.18 -16.84 22.75
C ASN A 291 -17.43 -17.26 21.30
N LEU A 292 -18.55 -16.81 20.73
CA LEU A 292 -18.85 -17.02 19.31
C LEU A 292 -17.80 -16.37 18.40
N SER A 293 -17.41 -15.12 18.68
CA SER A 293 -16.37 -14.39 17.93
C SER A 293 -15.05 -15.18 17.91
N ALA A 294 -14.61 -15.66 19.08
CA ALA A 294 -13.37 -16.41 19.21
C ALA A 294 -13.40 -17.74 18.42
N VAL A 295 -14.53 -18.46 18.47
CA VAL A 295 -14.72 -19.70 17.69
C VAL A 295 -14.74 -19.41 16.19
N MET A 296 -15.40 -18.35 15.75
CA MET A 296 -15.44 -17.95 14.33
C MET A 296 -14.06 -17.54 13.80
N SER A 297 -13.30 -16.76 14.58
CA SER A 297 -11.89 -16.43 14.30
C SER A 297 -11.03 -17.68 14.17
N PHE A 298 -11.17 -18.63 15.09
CA PHE A 298 -10.42 -19.89 15.04
C PHE A 298 -10.78 -20.72 13.81
N VAL A 299 -12.07 -20.95 13.55
CA VAL A 299 -12.55 -21.76 12.43
C VAL A 299 -12.12 -21.13 11.10
N SER A 300 -12.26 -19.81 10.94
CA SER A 300 -11.79 -19.11 9.73
C SER A 300 -10.27 -19.20 9.58
N THR A 301 -9.51 -18.95 10.65
CA THR A 301 -8.04 -19.09 10.62
C THR A 301 -7.61 -20.50 10.24
N ALA A 302 -8.20 -21.54 10.83
CA ALA A 302 -7.87 -22.93 10.49
C ALA A 302 -8.22 -23.28 9.04
N THR A 303 -9.39 -22.85 8.56
CA THR A 303 -9.87 -23.14 7.20
C THR A 303 -9.20 -22.28 6.12
N SER A 304 -8.48 -21.22 6.50
CA SER A 304 -7.75 -20.34 5.57
C SER A 304 -6.71 -21.08 4.70
N PHE A 305 -6.10 -22.16 5.23
CA PHE A 305 -5.18 -23.03 4.48
C PHE A 305 -5.81 -23.70 3.26
N VAL A 306 -7.13 -23.88 3.26
CA VAL A 306 -7.85 -24.46 2.14
C VAL A 306 -8.51 -23.36 1.33
N MET A 307 -9.23 -22.46 2.00
CA MET A 307 -10.06 -21.45 1.34
C MET A 307 -9.23 -20.41 0.58
N MET A 308 -8.14 -19.90 1.15
CA MET A 308 -7.34 -18.89 0.44
C MET A 308 -6.66 -19.47 -0.81
N PRO A 309 -5.94 -20.60 -0.74
CA PRO A 309 -5.43 -21.28 -1.93
C PRO A 309 -6.50 -21.56 -2.99
N LEU A 310 -7.69 -22.01 -2.58
CA LEU A 310 -8.81 -22.24 -3.48
C LEU A 310 -9.26 -20.95 -4.18
N TYR A 311 -9.38 -19.85 -3.44
CA TYR A 311 -9.75 -18.55 -4.01
C TYR A 311 -8.70 -17.99 -4.97
N PHE A 312 -7.41 -18.11 -4.63
CA PHE A 312 -6.35 -17.71 -5.55
C PHE A 312 -6.32 -18.57 -6.81
N TYR A 313 -6.57 -19.88 -6.68
CA TYR A 313 -6.61 -20.80 -7.81
C TYR A 313 -7.81 -20.56 -8.74
N THR A 314 -8.95 -20.14 -8.20
CA THR A 314 -10.21 -19.96 -8.94
C THR A 314 -10.43 -18.51 -9.37
N LEU A 315 -10.68 -17.61 -8.43
CA LEU A 315 -11.07 -16.22 -8.68
C LEU A 315 -9.85 -15.29 -8.80
N GLY A 316 -8.76 -15.59 -8.10
CA GLY A 316 -7.54 -14.77 -8.10
C GLY A 316 -6.88 -14.68 -9.47
N ARG A 317 -7.06 -15.70 -10.32
CA ARG A 317 -6.56 -15.75 -11.70
C ARG A 317 -6.99 -14.57 -12.56
N ILE A 318 -8.20 -14.05 -12.32
CA ILE A 318 -8.76 -12.90 -13.03
C ILE A 318 -7.80 -11.70 -12.96
N TYR A 319 -7.15 -11.49 -11.81
CA TYR A 319 -6.22 -10.38 -11.61
C TYR A 319 -4.78 -10.75 -11.92
N THR A 320 -4.38 -11.99 -11.60
CA THR A 320 -2.98 -12.41 -11.71
C THR A 320 -2.57 -12.66 -13.16
N ASP A 321 -3.50 -13.13 -13.99
CA ASP A 321 -3.26 -13.37 -15.41
C ASP A 321 -3.09 -12.04 -16.17
N GLU A 322 -3.87 -11.02 -15.82
CA GLU A 322 -3.75 -9.66 -16.36
C GLU A 322 -2.42 -8.99 -15.96
N LEU A 323 -1.93 -9.26 -14.74
CA LEU A 323 -0.67 -8.72 -14.24
C LEU A 323 0.56 -9.55 -14.64
N HIS A 324 0.38 -10.71 -15.28
CA HIS A 324 1.43 -11.73 -15.49
C HIS A 324 2.19 -12.10 -14.19
N ILE A 325 1.55 -11.95 -13.03
CA ILE A 325 2.14 -12.31 -11.73
C ILE A 325 1.77 -13.75 -11.44
N ARG A 326 2.75 -14.65 -11.50
CA ARG A 326 2.53 -16.03 -11.05
C ARG A 326 2.35 -16.03 -9.53
N VAL A 327 1.17 -16.43 -9.04
CA VAL A 327 0.93 -16.56 -7.60
C VAL A 327 1.90 -17.61 -7.04
N PRO A 328 2.86 -17.24 -6.17
CA PRO A 328 3.71 -18.23 -5.54
C PRO A 328 2.91 -18.91 -4.44
N PHE A 329 2.25 -19.99 -4.82
CA PHE A 329 1.46 -20.83 -3.92
C PHE A 329 2.24 -21.23 -2.66
N LEU A 330 3.54 -21.51 -2.82
CA LEU A 330 4.43 -21.81 -1.70
C LEU A 330 4.60 -20.62 -0.74
N GLY A 331 4.66 -19.40 -1.26
CA GLY A 331 4.69 -18.16 -0.47
C GLY A 331 3.39 -17.95 0.30
N LEU A 332 2.24 -18.18 -0.36
CA LEU A 332 0.92 -18.14 0.27
C LEU A 332 0.82 -19.14 1.43
N VAL A 333 1.13 -20.41 1.18
CA VAL A 333 1.08 -21.47 2.21
C VAL A 333 2.04 -21.17 3.36
N ARG A 334 3.25 -20.66 3.07
CA ARG A 334 4.22 -20.25 4.11
C ARG A 334 3.68 -19.10 4.97
N SER A 335 3.09 -18.07 4.36
CA SER A 335 2.49 -16.96 5.10
C SER A 335 1.31 -17.39 5.98
N LEU A 336 0.50 -18.33 5.50
CA LEU A 336 -0.59 -18.91 6.30
C LEU A 336 -0.04 -19.77 7.45
N ALA A 337 1.00 -20.57 7.19
CA ALA A 337 1.63 -21.39 8.21
C ALA A 337 2.23 -20.57 9.36
N LEU A 338 2.77 -19.39 9.06
CA LEU A 338 3.28 -18.45 10.07
C LEU A 338 2.20 -17.93 11.05
N VAL A 339 0.91 -18.12 10.74
CA VAL A 339 -0.19 -17.69 11.62
C VAL A 339 -0.92 -18.88 12.22
N VAL A 340 -1.28 -19.87 11.41
CA VAL A 340 -2.10 -21.00 11.86
C VAL A 340 -1.33 -21.96 12.78
N ILE A 341 -0.04 -22.23 12.49
CA ILE A 341 0.77 -23.12 13.34
C ILE A 341 0.94 -22.50 14.74
N PRO A 342 1.40 -21.24 14.89
CA PRO A 342 1.54 -20.65 16.22
C PRO A 342 0.21 -20.50 16.96
N TYR A 343 -0.89 -20.22 16.25
CA TYR A 343 -2.23 -20.24 16.84
C TYR A 343 -2.54 -21.61 17.46
N SER A 344 -2.31 -22.69 16.70
CA SER A 344 -2.53 -24.06 17.16
C SER A 344 -1.66 -24.40 18.37
N VAL A 345 -0.39 -23.98 18.36
CA VAL A 345 0.53 -24.11 19.51
C VAL A 345 -0.04 -23.39 20.74
N GLY A 346 -0.58 -22.17 20.56
CA GLY A 346 -1.23 -21.44 21.64
C GLY A 346 -2.39 -22.19 22.28
N ILE A 347 -3.23 -22.85 21.48
CA ILE A 347 -4.35 -23.67 21.97
C ILE A 347 -3.82 -24.85 22.80
N VAL A 348 -2.80 -25.53 22.30
CA VAL A 348 -2.16 -26.66 23.00
C VAL A 348 -1.58 -26.21 24.34
N ILE A 349 -0.91 -25.05 24.38
CA ILE A 349 -0.39 -24.46 25.62
C ILE A 349 -1.53 -24.16 26.61
N SER A 350 -2.64 -23.58 26.12
CA SER A 350 -3.81 -23.28 26.96
C SER A 350 -4.42 -24.54 27.58
N HIS A 351 -4.47 -25.63 26.80
CA HIS A 351 -5.01 -26.90 27.24
C HIS A 351 -4.19 -27.54 28.37
N TYR A 352 -2.85 -27.51 28.27
CA TYR A 352 -1.96 -28.11 29.28
C TYR A 352 -1.63 -27.18 30.46
N SER A 353 -1.67 -25.85 30.28
CA SER A 353 -1.31 -24.89 31.33
C SER A 353 -2.36 -23.79 31.51
N PRO A 354 -3.39 -24.03 32.35
CA PRO A 354 -4.34 -22.99 32.75
C PRO A 354 -3.69 -21.79 33.44
N LYS A 355 -2.53 -21.98 34.08
CA LYS A 355 -1.74 -20.91 34.68
C LYS A 355 -1.22 -19.94 33.63
N THR A 356 -0.71 -20.46 32.51
CA THR A 356 -0.21 -19.63 31.39
C THR A 356 -1.33 -18.79 30.80
N ARG A 357 -2.53 -19.37 30.64
CA ARG A 357 -3.71 -18.62 30.17
C ARG A 357 -4.02 -17.40 31.03
N LYS A 358 -4.05 -17.54 32.37
CA LYS A 358 -4.31 -16.41 33.28
C LYS A 358 -3.25 -15.31 33.19
N ILE A 359 -1.98 -15.67 32.99
CA ILE A 359 -0.89 -14.72 32.79
C ILE A 359 -1.07 -13.97 31.46
N VAL A 360 -1.37 -14.70 30.38
CA VAL A 360 -1.58 -14.08 29.06
C VAL A 360 -2.80 -13.18 29.07
N GLU A 361 -3.89 -13.59 29.72
CA GLU A 361 -5.11 -12.79 29.92
C GLU A 361 -4.82 -11.44 30.60
N SER A 362 -3.95 -11.41 31.62
CA SER A 362 -3.59 -10.15 32.29
C SER A 362 -2.69 -9.25 31.42
N LEU A 363 -1.89 -9.85 30.54
CA LEU A 363 -0.98 -9.14 29.63
C LEU A 363 -1.65 -8.63 28.35
N VAL A 364 -2.89 -9.05 28.03
CA VAL A 364 -3.56 -8.65 26.76
C VAL A 364 -3.66 -7.14 26.63
N LYS A 365 -4.13 -6.45 27.67
CA LYS A 365 -4.34 -4.99 27.65
C LYS A 365 -3.03 -4.21 27.43
N PRO A 366 -1.98 -4.39 28.25
CA PRO A 366 -0.73 -3.66 28.05
C PRO A 366 -0.06 -4.02 26.72
N LEU A 367 -0.13 -5.29 26.29
CA LEU A 367 0.41 -5.70 25.01
C LEU A 367 -0.31 -5.05 23.83
N MET A 368 -1.63 -4.98 23.84
CA MET A 368 -2.40 -4.33 22.75
C MET A 368 -2.09 -2.83 22.67
N LEU A 369 -1.94 -2.15 23.81
CA LEU A 369 -1.52 -0.76 23.83
C LEU A 369 -0.10 -0.60 23.26
N PHE A 370 0.82 -1.48 23.66
CA PHE A 370 2.18 -1.50 23.11
C PHE A 370 2.18 -1.73 21.60
N LEU A 371 1.45 -2.73 21.10
CA LEU A 371 1.32 -3.03 19.68
C LEU A 371 0.74 -1.86 18.90
N LEU A 372 -0.32 -1.23 19.43
CA LEU A 372 -0.93 -0.04 18.82
C LEU A 372 0.10 1.09 18.67
N ILE A 373 0.85 1.40 19.73
CA ILE A 373 1.88 2.44 19.71
C ILE A 373 3.03 2.05 18.77
N PHE A 374 3.47 0.79 18.80
CA PHE A 374 4.52 0.27 17.93
C PHE A 374 4.14 0.43 16.45
N PHE A 375 2.95 -0.01 16.05
CA PHE A 375 2.50 0.13 14.66
C PHE A 375 2.24 1.59 14.28
N LEU A 376 1.69 2.40 15.19
CA LEU A 376 1.40 3.81 14.92
C LEU A 376 2.67 4.66 14.81
N VAL A 377 3.71 4.37 15.60
CA VAL A 377 4.97 5.13 15.58
C VAL A 377 5.95 4.50 14.61
N PHE A 378 6.38 3.26 14.87
CA PHE A 378 7.42 2.59 14.09
C PHE A 378 6.91 2.22 12.70
N GLY A 379 5.69 1.70 12.59
CA GLY A 379 5.06 1.41 11.30
C GLY A 379 4.93 2.66 10.41
N THR A 380 4.53 3.79 10.98
CA THR A 380 4.42 5.08 10.26
C THR A 380 5.78 5.64 9.85
N ILE A 381 6.80 5.61 10.72
CA ILE A 381 8.14 6.12 10.41
C ILE A 381 8.78 5.30 9.28
N VAL A 382 8.71 3.97 9.39
CA VAL A 382 9.25 3.05 8.38
C VAL A 382 8.48 3.20 7.08
N ASN A 383 7.15 3.24 7.13
CA ASN A 383 6.32 3.22 5.93
C ASN A 383 5.79 4.60 5.52
N TRP A 384 6.48 5.69 5.90
CA TRP A 384 6.06 7.05 5.58
C TRP A 384 5.81 7.25 4.09
N TYR A 385 6.67 6.67 3.25
CA TYR A 385 6.52 6.72 1.80
C TYR A 385 5.23 6.02 1.33
N LEU A 386 4.78 4.94 1.97
CA LEU A 386 3.49 4.30 1.64
C LEU A 386 2.32 5.24 1.93
N LEU A 387 2.40 6.02 3.02
CA LEU A 387 1.36 7.01 3.34
C LEU A 387 1.27 8.10 2.27
N THR A 388 2.39 8.47 1.64
CA THR A 388 2.39 9.41 0.52
C THR A 388 1.82 8.83 -0.77
N MET A 389 1.73 7.49 -0.87
CA MET A 389 1.09 6.80 -2.01
C MET A 389 -0.41 6.61 -1.83
N ILE A 390 -0.96 6.86 -0.64
CA ILE A 390 -2.39 6.81 -0.41
C ILE A 390 -3.04 7.97 -1.16
N ASP A 391 -3.76 7.64 -2.22
CA ASP A 391 -4.64 8.56 -2.91
C ASP A 391 -6.01 8.64 -2.19
N LEU A 392 -6.65 9.81 -2.28
CA LEU A 392 -7.95 10.04 -1.64
C LEU A 392 -9.01 9.04 -2.11
N TYR A 393 -8.92 8.60 -3.36
CA TYR A 393 -9.85 7.65 -3.94
C TYR A 393 -9.77 6.29 -3.24
N THR A 394 -8.57 5.72 -3.10
CA THR A 394 -8.35 4.49 -2.33
C THR A 394 -8.72 4.66 -0.85
N ALA A 395 -8.39 5.81 -0.25
CA ALA A 395 -8.73 6.11 1.14
C ALA A 395 -10.24 6.08 1.44
N LEU A 396 -11.08 6.46 0.47
CA LEU A 396 -12.54 6.47 0.61
C LEU A 396 -13.18 5.13 0.25
N THR A 397 -12.64 4.42 -0.73
CA THR A 397 -13.30 3.25 -1.32
C THR A 397 -12.81 1.92 -0.75
N ALA A 398 -11.54 1.78 -0.37
CA ALA A 398 -11.03 0.53 0.24
C ALA A 398 -11.71 0.18 1.58
N PRO A 399 -11.99 1.15 2.50
CA PRO A 399 -12.72 0.86 3.74
C PRO A 399 -14.17 0.43 3.53
N LEU A 400 -14.73 0.57 2.33
CA LEU A 400 -16.06 0.03 2.06
C LEU A 400 -16.10 -1.49 2.23
N LEU A 401 -14.98 -2.20 2.02
CA LEU A 401 -14.93 -3.65 2.22
C LEU A 401 -15.30 -4.04 3.67
N PRO A 402 -14.58 -3.59 4.72
CA PRO A 402 -14.97 -3.90 6.10
C PRO A 402 -16.33 -3.29 6.46
N TYR A 403 -16.69 -2.10 5.96
CA TYR A 403 -17.95 -1.45 6.33
C TYR A 403 -19.18 -2.19 5.78
N LEU A 404 -19.15 -2.55 4.49
CA LEU A 404 -20.15 -3.41 3.89
C LEU A 404 -20.11 -4.81 4.53
N GLY A 405 -18.92 -5.27 4.92
CA GLY A 405 -18.77 -6.49 5.68
C GLY A 405 -19.54 -6.51 7.00
N PHE A 406 -19.46 -5.42 7.79
CA PHE A 406 -20.24 -5.27 9.02
C PHE A 406 -21.74 -5.32 8.76
N LEU A 407 -22.20 -4.56 7.77
CA LEU A 407 -23.62 -4.41 7.46
C LEU A 407 -24.21 -5.69 6.87
N LEU A 408 -23.58 -6.24 5.84
CA LEU A 408 -24.06 -7.41 5.12
C LEU A 408 -23.87 -8.69 5.92
N GLY A 409 -22.81 -8.80 6.73
CA GLY A 409 -22.64 -9.90 7.67
C GLY A 409 -23.75 -9.92 8.72
N ALA A 410 -24.09 -8.76 9.30
CA ALA A 410 -25.21 -8.65 10.24
C ALA A 410 -26.56 -8.93 9.55
N PHE A 411 -26.76 -8.40 8.33
CA PHE A 411 -27.98 -8.64 7.54
C PHE A 411 -28.15 -10.12 7.19
N PHE A 412 -27.08 -10.81 6.79
CA PHE A 412 -27.10 -12.24 6.51
C PHE A 412 -27.41 -13.07 7.76
N ALA A 413 -26.83 -12.70 8.91
CA ALA A 413 -27.16 -13.30 10.21
C ALA A 413 -28.63 -13.10 10.60
N TRP A 414 -29.19 -11.93 10.29
CA TRP A 414 -30.59 -11.62 10.51
C TRP A 414 -31.52 -12.45 9.63
N ILE A 415 -31.22 -12.60 8.33
CA ILE A 415 -31.96 -13.49 7.42
C ILE A 415 -31.94 -14.93 7.94
N CYS A 416 -30.79 -15.38 8.46
CA CYS A 416 -30.63 -16.69 9.06
C CYS A 416 -31.37 -16.85 10.41
N ARG A 417 -32.08 -15.81 10.89
CA ARG A 417 -32.83 -15.81 12.15
C ARG A 417 -31.95 -16.16 13.35
N LEU A 418 -30.78 -15.51 13.45
CA LEU A 418 -29.95 -15.55 14.65
C LEU A 418 -30.44 -14.52 15.68
N ASP A 419 -30.15 -14.76 16.96
CA ASP A 419 -30.47 -13.80 18.02
C ASP A 419 -29.66 -12.51 17.85
N TRP A 420 -30.16 -11.40 18.40
CA TRP A 420 -29.53 -10.08 18.28
C TRP A 420 -28.05 -10.05 18.70
N ILE A 421 -27.71 -10.79 19.77
CA ILE A 421 -26.32 -10.90 20.25
C ILE A 421 -25.44 -11.56 19.18
N HIS A 422 -25.90 -12.65 18.57
CA HIS A 422 -25.20 -13.35 17.51
C HIS A 422 -25.14 -12.54 16.21
N ILE A 423 -26.18 -11.79 15.86
CA ILE A 423 -26.18 -10.88 14.70
C ILE A 423 -25.06 -9.84 14.83
N LYS A 424 -24.94 -9.20 16.00
CA LYS A 424 -23.85 -8.25 16.27
C LYS A 424 -22.48 -8.91 16.13
N THR A 425 -22.30 -10.09 16.73
CA THR A 425 -21.04 -10.83 16.64
C THR A 425 -20.68 -11.17 15.21
N VAL A 426 -21.61 -11.76 14.43
CA VAL A 426 -21.35 -12.13 13.03
C VAL A 426 -21.04 -10.91 12.18
N GLY A 427 -21.76 -9.80 12.37
CA GLY A 427 -21.46 -8.55 11.68
C GLY A 427 -20.04 -8.05 11.96
N ILE A 428 -19.67 -7.92 13.23
CA ILE A 428 -18.33 -7.45 13.66
C ILE A 428 -17.23 -8.36 13.11
N GLU A 429 -17.40 -9.68 13.25
CA GLU A 429 -16.42 -10.66 12.79
C GLU A 429 -16.25 -10.61 11.27
N ALA A 430 -17.35 -10.50 10.53
CA ALA A 430 -17.32 -10.46 9.07
C ALA A 430 -16.49 -9.27 8.56
N GLY A 431 -16.71 -8.06 9.11
CA GLY A 431 -15.97 -6.89 8.64
C GLY A 431 -14.51 -6.79 9.15
N ILE A 432 -14.19 -7.35 10.33
CA ILE A 432 -12.82 -7.32 10.85
C ILE A 432 -11.98 -8.44 10.24
N GLN A 433 -11.20 -8.07 9.22
CA GLN A 433 -10.29 -8.96 8.52
C GLN A 433 -8.90 -9.00 9.15
N ASN A 434 -8.19 -10.12 8.98
CA ASN A 434 -6.78 -10.23 9.35
C ASN A 434 -5.88 -9.55 8.31
N THR A 435 -5.74 -8.23 8.44
CA THR A 435 -4.86 -7.45 7.57
C THR A 435 -3.41 -7.87 7.68
N GLY A 436 -2.95 -8.35 8.84
CA GLY A 436 -1.58 -8.87 9.02
C GLY A 436 -1.24 -10.02 8.07
N ILE A 437 -2.17 -10.97 7.90
CA ILE A 437 -2.03 -12.06 6.91
C ILE A 437 -2.00 -11.46 5.49
N ALA A 438 -2.88 -10.52 5.16
CA ALA A 438 -2.89 -9.88 3.83
C ALA A 438 -1.53 -9.23 3.51
N PHE A 439 -0.95 -8.49 4.45
CA PHE A 439 0.38 -7.90 4.33
C PHE A 439 1.44 -8.96 4.05
N MET A 440 1.45 -10.07 4.80
CA MET A 440 2.44 -11.14 4.64
C MET A 440 2.29 -11.87 3.31
N ILE A 441 1.06 -12.12 2.86
CA ILE A 441 0.81 -12.71 1.56
C ILE A 441 1.37 -11.79 0.48
N ILE A 442 1.04 -10.51 0.49
CA ILE A 442 1.50 -9.58 -0.55
C ILE A 442 3.03 -9.42 -0.52
N LEU A 443 3.64 -9.23 0.65
CA LEU A 443 5.09 -9.03 0.78
C LEU A 443 5.93 -10.24 0.35
N TYR A 444 5.51 -11.44 0.72
CA TYR A 444 6.26 -12.65 0.41
C TYR A 444 5.87 -13.30 -0.91
N SER A 445 4.72 -12.93 -1.46
CA SER A 445 4.20 -13.56 -2.67
C SER A 445 4.32 -12.69 -3.92
N PHE A 446 4.31 -11.36 -3.80
CA PHE A 446 4.34 -10.51 -5.00
C PHE A 446 5.76 -10.06 -5.30
N PRO A 447 6.15 -9.97 -6.59
CA PRO A 447 7.43 -9.39 -6.96
C PRO A 447 7.45 -7.90 -6.62
N GLN A 448 8.63 -7.38 -6.30
CA GLN A 448 8.85 -5.95 -6.15
C GLN A 448 8.91 -5.28 -7.53
N PRO A 449 8.33 -4.08 -7.73
CA PRO A 449 7.73 -3.14 -6.75
C PRO A 449 6.23 -3.36 -6.47
N TYR A 450 5.57 -4.29 -7.17
CA TYR A 450 4.13 -4.53 -7.07
C TYR A 450 3.68 -4.87 -5.65
N ALA A 451 4.47 -5.65 -4.90
CA ALA A 451 4.20 -5.93 -3.49
C ALA A 451 4.06 -4.65 -2.67
N THR A 452 5.00 -3.72 -2.84
CA THR A 452 5.03 -2.46 -2.08
C THR A 452 3.85 -1.55 -2.41
N GLN A 453 3.47 -1.47 -3.69
CA GLN A 453 2.28 -0.73 -4.12
C GLN A 453 0.98 -1.36 -3.60
N ALA A 454 0.85 -2.69 -3.70
CA ALA A 454 -0.35 -3.41 -3.31
C ALA A 454 -0.66 -3.28 -1.80
N ILE A 455 0.38 -3.18 -0.96
CA ILE A 455 0.24 -3.04 0.51
C ILE A 455 -0.48 -1.77 0.94
N VAL A 456 -0.53 -0.73 0.09
CA VAL A 456 -1.27 0.50 0.37
C VAL A 456 -2.75 0.19 0.70
N VAL A 457 -3.36 -0.77 0.00
CA VAL A 457 -4.77 -1.13 0.21
C VAL A 457 -4.99 -1.78 1.60
N PRO A 458 -4.28 -2.86 1.99
CA PRO A 458 -4.35 -3.40 3.36
C PRO A 458 -4.03 -2.37 4.46
N LEU A 459 -3.11 -1.45 4.20
CA LEU A 459 -2.74 -0.39 5.13
C LEU A 459 -3.92 0.55 5.39
N VAL A 460 -4.55 1.04 4.32
CA VAL A 460 -5.75 1.90 4.39
C VAL A 460 -6.88 1.18 5.11
N VAL A 461 -7.15 -0.08 4.76
CA VAL A 461 -8.17 -0.89 5.42
C VAL A 461 -7.88 -1.03 6.92
N ALA A 462 -6.64 -1.38 7.30
CA ALA A 462 -6.26 -1.53 8.71
C ALA A 462 -6.49 -0.25 9.52
N PHE A 463 -6.14 0.92 8.97
CA PHE A 463 -6.31 2.19 9.66
C PHE A 463 -7.77 2.62 9.80
N LEU A 464 -8.60 2.34 8.80
CA LEU A 464 -9.95 2.89 8.71
C LEU A 464 -11.06 1.94 9.22
N THR A 465 -10.82 0.62 9.25
CA THR A 465 -11.81 -0.40 9.66
C THR A 465 -12.50 -0.07 10.99
N THR A 466 -11.77 0.42 11.99
CA THR A 466 -12.30 0.64 13.35
C THR A 466 -12.95 2.03 13.56
N LYS A 467 -12.87 2.94 12.60
CA LYS A 467 -13.38 4.31 12.77
C LYS A 467 -14.90 4.38 13.02
N PRO A 468 -15.75 3.60 12.32
CA PRO A 468 -17.18 3.59 12.63
C PRO A 468 -17.47 3.15 14.07
N PHE A 469 -16.71 2.19 14.60
CA PHE A 469 -16.90 1.73 15.96
C PHE A 469 -16.54 2.78 17.00
N TRP A 470 -15.44 3.53 16.80
CA TRP A 470 -15.12 4.66 17.65
C TRP A 470 -16.21 5.74 17.60
N LEU A 471 -16.75 6.03 16.42
CA LEU A 471 -17.84 6.98 16.25
C LEU A 471 -19.10 6.53 17.03
N VAL A 472 -19.52 5.28 16.86
CA VAL A 472 -20.68 4.72 17.59
C VAL A 472 -20.43 4.72 19.10
N TYR A 473 -19.22 4.37 19.55
CA TYR A 473 -18.84 4.40 20.96
C TYR A 473 -18.95 5.81 21.55
N VAL A 474 -18.41 6.83 20.85
CA VAL A 474 -18.50 8.22 21.28
C VAL A 474 -19.96 8.66 21.35
N ILE A 475 -20.76 8.42 20.31
CA ILE A 475 -22.19 8.77 20.29
C ILE A 475 -22.93 8.10 21.46
N ARG A 476 -22.75 6.79 21.65
CA ARG A 476 -23.34 6.03 22.76
C ARG A 476 -22.93 6.61 24.11
N SER A 477 -21.66 6.97 24.28
CA SER A 477 -21.16 7.57 25.52
C SER A 477 -21.81 8.93 25.81
N GLN A 478 -22.07 9.75 24.79
CA GLN A 478 -22.74 11.04 24.94
C GLN A 478 -24.23 10.86 25.27
N ILE A 479 -24.92 9.92 24.61
CA ILE A 479 -26.32 9.61 24.90
C ILE A 479 -26.49 9.12 26.35
N ILE A 480 -25.62 8.24 26.83
CA ILE A 480 -25.66 7.75 28.21
C ILE A 480 -25.42 8.90 29.19
N LYS A 481 -24.43 9.76 28.93
CA LYS A 481 -24.19 10.95 29.75
C LYS A 481 -25.38 11.90 29.78
N TYR A 482 -26.03 12.11 28.63
CA TYR A 482 -27.23 12.94 28.52
C TYR A 482 -28.41 12.36 29.31
N LYS A 483 -28.71 11.07 29.15
CA LYS A 483 -29.76 10.39 29.93
C LYS A 483 -29.51 10.48 31.43
N LYS A 484 -28.27 10.23 31.87
CA LYS A 484 -27.89 10.32 33.28
C LYS A 484 -28.03 11.74 33.84
N ARG A 485 -27.73 12.78 33.06
CA ARG A 485 -27.97 14.18 33.45
C ARG A 485 -29.45 14.47 33.58
N LYS A 486 -30.26 14.07 32.59
CA LYS A 486 -31.72 14.27 32.60
C LYS A 486 -32.41 13.51 33.73
N GLU A 487 -31.97 12.29 34.05
CA GLU A 487 -32.45 11.55 35.22
C GLU A 487 -32.13 12.27 36.53
N LEU A 488 -30.95 12.91 36.62
CA LEU A 488 -30.52 13.66 37.79
C LEU A 488 -31.22 15.02 37.94
N GLU A 489 -31.62 15.66 36.83
CA GLU A 489 -32.48 16.85 36.81
C GLU A 489 -33.90 16.48 37.23
N ASN A 490 -34.49 15.45 36.61
CA ASN A 490 -35.82 14.95 36.96
C ASN A 490 -35.90 14.45 38.42
N SER A 491 -34.83 13.89 38.98
CA SER A 491 -34.81 13.48 40.40
C SER A 491 -34.76 14.66 41.36
N LYS A 492 -34.24 15.82 40.93
CA LYS A 492 -34.18 17.05 41.73
C LYS A 492 -35.50 17.84 41.68
N GLU A 493 -36.21 17.82 40.56
CA GLU A 493 -37.51 18.52 40.42
C GLU A 493 -38.65 17.83 41.18
N LYS A 494 -38.68 16.49 41.25
CA LYS A 494 -39.70 15.72 41.98
C LYS A 494 -39.90 16.12 43.46
N PRO A 495 -38.86 16.26 44.29
CA PRO A 495 -39.04 16.68 45.68
C PRO A 495 -39.48 18.15 45.82
N ILE A 496 -39.07 19.03 44.89
CA ILE A 496 -39.48 20.44 44.90
C ILE A 496 -40.98 20.56 44.62
N LEU A 497 -41.46 19.87 43.58
CA LEU A 497 -42.88 19.84 43.23
C LEU A 497 -43.74 19.22 44.34
N ASN A 498 -43.27 18.14 44.98
CA ASN A 498 -43.99 17.53 46.10
C ASN A 498 -44.06 18.45 47.33
N ASN A 499 -43.00 19.22 47.61
CA ASN A 499 -43.01 20.20 48.70
C ASN A 499 -43.96 21.37 48.40
N GLU A 500 -43.99 21.88 47.16
CA GLU A 500 -44.93 22.93 46.77
C GLU A 500 -46.39 22.48 46.88
N ILE A 501 -46.71 21.26 46.42
CA ILE A 501 -48.06 20.67 46.51
C ILE A 501 -48.48 20.47 47.97
N ASN A 502 -47.57 20.01 48.83
CA ASN A 502 -47.87 19.82 50.25
C ASN A 502 -48.11 21.16 50.95
N ASN A 503 -47.30 22.18 50.66
CA ASN A 503 -47.51 23.53 51.21
C ASN A 503 -48.86 24.13 50.75
N THR A 504 -49.23 23.98 49.47
CA THR A 504 -50.53 24.48 48.98
C THR A 504 -51.72 23.78 49.64
N LYS A 505 -51.62 22.46 49.90
CA LYS A 505 -52.65 21.73 50.63
C LYS A 505 -52.76 22.17 52.08
N GLU A 506 -51.63 22.45 52.72
CA GLU A 506 -51.59 22.91 54.11
C GLU A 506 -52.18 24.32 54.24
N ASP A 507 -51.88 25.21 53.29
CA ASP A 507 -52.45 26.56 53.23
C ASP A 507 -53.97 26.55 52.95
N ALA A 508 -54.43 25.67 52.04
CA ALA A 508 -55.86 25.49 51.78
C ALA A 508 -56.61 24.91 52.99
N ALA A 509 -56.00 23.96 53.72
CA ALA A 509 -56.57 23.41 54.94
C ALA A 509 -56.65 24.44 56.07
N LYS A 510 -55.64 25.31 56.20
CA LYS A 510 -55.67 26.44 57.15
C LYS A 510 -56.79 27.42 56.79
N MET A 511 -56.95 27.79 55.52
CA MET A 511 -58.04 28.69 55.09
C MET A 511 -59.44 28.10 55.35
N MET A 512 -59.63 26.78 55.21
CA MET A 512 -60.91 26.13 55.52
C MET A 512 -61.21 26.05 57.03
N GLN A 513 -60.20 26.14 57.90
CA GLN A 513 -60.43 26.18 59.36
C GLN A 513 -60.77 27.60 59.87
N THR A 514 -60.43 28.64 59.09
CA THR A 514 -60.72 30.04 59.43
C THR A 514 -62.10 30.52 58.94
N LEU A 515 -62.77 29.75 58.08
CA LEU A 515 -64.15 29.93 57.62
C LEU A 515 -65.10 29.10 58.49
#